data_AF-A0AAU8DXT1-F1
#
_entry.id   AF-A0AAU8DXT1-F1
#
_cell.length_a   1.000
_cell.length_b   1.000
_cell.length_c   1.000
_cell.angle_alpha   90.00
_cell.angle_beta   90.00
_cell.angle_gamma   90.00
#
_symmetry.space_group_name_H-M   'P 1'
#
loop_
_entity.id
_entity.type
_entity.pdbx_description
1 polymer ?
#
loop_
_entity_poly.entity_id
_entity_poly.type
_entity_poly.pdbx_seq_one_letter_code
_entity_poly.pdbx_strand_id
1 'polypeptide(L)'
;MITTKIIKCEIKQRSTPDAGVVLANFRFPDTKLNDIERAEWKEVFFDSIITEYDARRLYWHLQIKYPSYFPLLAKVLIPWLRDEIDHAYGFALIYSSFTGIPFDQVILEAEIRRSDFSVINPITDDAFKLLIMLAYDEIITTHVYHRSIPKYDKFESMELSNWIRKTKKDEISHFFSFIEIAKELFPERINETSSILEEIFSIDFDKPNYTGTFVLDHNTSDFPILKQEIRDLIIPTIIKKIHA
;
A
#
# COMPACT_ATOMS: atom_id res chain seq x y z
N MET A 1 13.10 -2.50 -35.17
CA MET A 1 11.65 -2.73 -35.33
C MET A 1 11.14 -3.34 -34.04
N ILE A 2 10.45 -2.55 -33.21
CA ILE A 2 9.84 -3.03 -31.97
C ILE A 2 8.50 -3.65 -32.38
N THR A 3 8.40 -4.96 -32.30
CA THR A 3 7.18 -5.72 -32.56
C THR A 3 6.19 -5.41 -31.43
N THR A 4 5.18 -4.60 -31.71
CA THR A 4 4.07 -4.32 -30.80
C THR A 4 3.20 -5.56 -30.68
N LYS A 5 3.56 -6.47 -29.77
CA LYS A 5 2.67 -7.54 -29.33
C LYS A 5 1.55 -6.85 -28.55
N ILE A 6 0.35 -6.83 -29.12
CA ILE A 6 -0.85 -6.38 -28.41
C ILE A 6 -1.08 -7.37 -27.27
N ILE A 7 -0.64 -6.99 -26.06
CA ILE A 7 -0.93 -7.73 -24.85
C ILE A 7 -2.41 -7.52 -24.56
N LYS A 8 -3.23 -8.57 -24.75
CA LYS A 8 -4.60 -8.59 -24.25
C LYS A 8 -4.53 -8.40 -22.72
N CYS A 9 -4.98 -7.25 -22.24
CA CYS A 9 -5.11 -6.97 -20.82
C CYS A 9 -6.34 -7.73 -20.29
N GLU A 10 -6.17 -9.00 -19.94
CA GLU A 10 -7.15 -9.69 -19.11
C GLU A 10 -7.02 -9.12 -17.69
N ILE A 11 -7.91 -8.18 -17.35
CA ILE A 11 -8.02 -7.66 -15.99
C ILE A 11 -8.51 -8.82 -15.13
N LYS A 12 -7.64 -9.35 -14.26
CA LYS A 12 -8.03 -10.38 -13.29
C LYS A 12 -9.20 -9.85 -12.47
N GLN A 13 -10.24 -10.69 -12.35
CA GLN A 13 -11.41 -10.40 -11.54
C GLN A 13 -10.96 -10.29 -10.07
N ARG A 14 -11.45 -9.27 -9.36
CA ARG A 14 -11.11 -9.03 -7.95
C ARG A 14 -11.48 -10.26 -7.12
N SER A 15 -10.58 -10.68 -6.22
CA SER A 15 -10.78 -11.89 -5.41
C SER A 15 -11.45 -11.61 -4.05
N THR A 16 -11.77 -10.34 -3.79
CA THR A 16 -12.30 -9.79 -2.55
C THR A 16 -13.45 -8.82 -2.87
N PRO A 17 -14.47 -8.74 -2.00
CA PRO A 17 -15.52 -7.74 -2.13
C PRO A 17 -15.02 -6.33 -1.80
N ASP A 18 -15.64 -5.33 -2.41
CA ASP A 18 -15.37 -3.90 -2.17
C ASP A 18 -15.75 -3.48 -0.73
N ALA A 19 -15.14 -2.39 -0.26
CA ALA A 19 -15.45 -1.77 1.03
C ALA A 19 -16.94 -1.46 1.20
N GLY A 20 -17.61 -0.99 0.14
CA GLY A 20 -19.06 -0.72 0.17
C GLY A 20 -19.92 -1.96 0.46
N VAL A 21 -19.38 -3.16 0.23
CA VAL A 21 -20.02 -4.44 0.57
C VAL A 21 -19.61 -4.90 1.97
N VAL A 22 -18.31 -4.89 2.30
CA VAL A 22 -17.80 -5.38 3.58
C VAL A 22 -18.26 -4.51 4.76
N LEU A 23 -18.30 -3.20 4.55
CA LEU A 23 -18.65 -2.19 5.55
C LEU A 23 -20.06 -1.63 5.32
N ALA A 24 -20.92 -2.39 4.64
CA ALA A 24 -22.29 -1.98 4.39
C ALA A 24 -23.03 -1.72 5.71
N ASN A 25 -23.49 -0.47 5.91
CA ASN A 25 -24.13 -0.01 7.14
C ASN A 25 -23.25 -0.07 8.40
N PHE A 26 -21.93 -0.10 8.24
CA PHE A 26 -20.99 -0.18 9.36
C PHE A 26 -21.22 0.95 10.37
N ARG A 27 -21.30 0.57 11.65
CA ARG A 27 -21.27 1.48 12.78
C ARG A 27 -20.16 1.04 13.70
N PHE A 28 -19.29 1.96 14.09
CA PHE A 28 -18.23 1.66 15.02
C PHE A 28 -18.85 1.18 16.34
N PRO A 29 -18.39 0.04 16.90
CA PRO A 29 -18.96 -0.49 18.13
C PRO A 29 -18.79 0.49 19.28
N ASP A 30 -19.75 0.49 20.22
CA ASP A 30 -19.66 1.28 21.45
C ASP A 30 -18.63 0.66 22.41
N THR A 31 -17.34 0.87 22.08
CA THR A 31 -16.21 0.33 22.83
C THR A 31 -15.75 1.32 23.90
N LYS A 32 -15.55 0.82 25.12
CA LYS A 32 -14.98 1.60 26.22
C LYS A 32 -13.47 1.74 26.05
N LEU A 33 -13.06 2.75 25.28
CA LEU A 33 -11.67 3.22 25.20
C LEU A 33 -11.46 4.39 26.16
N ASN A 34 -10.30 4.42 26.83
CA ASN A 34 -9.87 5.63 27.53
C ASN A 34 -9.42 6.72 26.54
N ASP A 35 -9.17 7.94 27.03
CA ASP A 35 -8.85 9.07 26.15
C ASP A 35 -7.54 8.89 25.36
N ILE A 36 -6.55 8.19 25.94
CA ILE A 36 -5.27 7.90 25.28
C ILE A 36 -5.51 6.88 24.17
N GLU A 37 -6.17 5.76 24.47
CA GLU A 37 -6.49 4.73 23.47
C GLU A 37 -7.34 5.29 22.33
N ARG A 38 -8.28 6.19 22.65
CA ARG A 38 -9.10 6.85 21.64
C ARG A 38 -8.28 7.76 20.73
N ALA A 39 -7.32 8.50 21.28
CA ALA A 39 -6.42 9.34 20.50
C ALA A 39 -5.51 8.50 19.59
N GLU A 40 -4.90 7.43 20.12
CA GLU A 40 -4.06 6.51 19.35
C GLU A 40 -4.84 5.89 18.18
N TRP A 41 -6.04 5.38 18.41
CA TRP A 41 -6.86 4.80 17.33
C TRP A 41 -7.33 5.84 16.32
N LYS A 42 -7.56 7.08 16.75
CA LYS A 42 -7.87 8.18 15.83
C LYS A 42 -6.69 8.41 14.88
N GLU A 43 -5.47 8.45 15.39
CA GLU A 43 -4.26 8.61 14.57
C GLU A 43 -4.09 7.43 13.63
N VAL A 44 -4.12 6.19 14.15
CA VAL A 44 -3.99 4.96 13.33
C VAL A 44 -4.99 4.91 12.17
N PHE A 45 -6.27 5.19 12.45
CA PHE A 45 -7.28 5.17 11.40
C PHE A 45 -7.11 6.31 10.39
N PHE A 46 -6.70 7.49 10.82
CA PHE A 46 -6.45 8.59 9.89
C PHE A 46 -5.22 8.33 9.03
N ASP A 47 -4.16 7.80 9.61
CA ASP A 47 -2.94 7.43 8.91
C ASP A 47 -3.24 6.38 7.83
N SER A 48 -4.04 5.37 8.16
CA SER A 48 -4.50 4.36 7.18
C SER A 48 -5.35 4.96 6.05
N ILE A 49 -5.97 6.13 6.23
CA ILE A 49 -6.66 6.81 5.11
C ILE A 49 -5.63 7.47 4.23
N ILE A 50 -4.74 8.28 4.81
CA ILE A 50 -3.83 9.13 4.03
C ILE A 50 -2.80 8.30 3.27
N THR A 51 -2.30 7.20 3.85
CA THR A 51 -1.33 6.33 3.19
C THR A 51 -1.94 5.68 1.95
N GLU A 52 -3.09 5.03 2.11
CA GLU A 52 -3.83 4.39 1.01
C GLU A 52 -4.30 5.40 -0.04
N TYR A 53 -4.76 6.58 0.40
CA TYR A 53 -5.18 7.64 -0.49
C TYR A 53 -4.05 8.13 -1.39
N ASP A 54 -2.81 8.17 -0.86
CA ASP A 54 -1.64 8.65 -1.59
C ASP A 54 -1.24 7.74 -2.77
N ALA A 55 -1.78 6.51 -2.86
CA ALA A 55 -1.61 5.62 -4.02
C ALA A 55 -2.00 6.31 -5.34
N ARG A 56 -3.09 7.08 -5.32
CA ARG A 56 -3.54 7.84 -6.52
C ARG A 56 -2.55 8.90 -6.94
N ARG A 57 -1.89 9.54 -5.97
CA ARG A 57 -0.93 10.61 -6.23
C ARG A 57 0.33 10.02 -6.82
N LEU A 58 0.80 8.89 -6.28
CA LEU A 58 1.88 8.12 -6.85
C LEU A 58 1.54 7.69 -8.29
N TYR A 59 0.36 7.08 -8.51
CA TYR A 59 -0.06 6.65 -9.84
C TYR A 59 -0.01 7.78 -10.87
N TRP A 60 -0.60 8.94 -10.58
CA TRP A 60 -0.60 10.07 -11.51
C TRP A 60 0.78 10.70 -11.69
N HIS A 61 1.59 10.75 -10.62
CA HIS A 61 2.98 11.18 -10.72
C HIS A 61 3.75 10.30 -11.70
N LEU A 62 3.66 8.98 -11.56
CA LEU A 62 4.29 8.00 -12.44
C LEU A 62 3.78 8.13 -13.89
N GLN A 63 2.46 8.30 -14.07
CA GLN A 63 1.86 8.45 -15.40
C GLN A 63 2.36 9.69 -16.14
N ILE A 64 2.45 10.83 -15.44
CA ILE A 64 2.91 12.10 -16.02
C ILE A 64 4.42 12.07 -16.28
N LYS A 65 5.20 11.55 -15.34
CA LYS A 65 6.66 11.59 -15.41
C LYS A 65 7.24 10.56 -16.39
N TYR A 66 6.57 9.41 -16.56
CA TYR A 66 7.11 8.27 -17.32
C TYR A 66 6.18 7.74 -18.42
N PRO A 67 5.70 8.59 -19.35
CA PRO A 67 4.69 8.20 -20.33
C PRO A 67 5.14 7.08 -21.27
N SER A 68 6.45 6.86 -21.42
CA SER A 68 7.03 5.86 -22.33
C SER A 68 6.92 4.42 -21.83
N TYR A 69 7.10 4.16 -20.53
CA TYR A 69 7.02 2.81 -19.96
C TYR A 69 5.84 2.59 -19.03
N PHE A 70 5.15 3.65 -18.58
CA PHE A 70 3.92 3.50 -17.79
C PHE A 70 2.90 2.53 -18.43
N PRO A 71 2.69 2.50 -19.76
CA PRO A 71 1.80 1.51 -20.38
C PRO A 71 2.21 0.05 -20.14
N LEU A 72 3.51 -0.24 -19.95
CA LEU A 72 4.00 -1.59 -19.64
C LEU A 72 3.58 -2.04 -18.23
N LEU A 73 3.46 -1.07 -17.31
CA LEU A 73 3.10 -1.28 -15.91
C LEU A 73 1.59 -1.18 -15.68
N ALA A 74 0.83 -0.62 -16.62
CA ALA A 74 -0.62 -0.39 -16.48
C ALA A 74 -1.41 -1.66 -16.10
N LYS A 75 -0.97 -2.83 -16.59
CA LYS A 75 -1.60 -4.13 -16.28
C LYS A 75 -1.58 -4.49 -14.79
N VAL A 76 -0.62 -3.96 -14.03
CA VAL A 76 -0.53 -4.19 -12.58
C VAL A 76 -0.92 -2.94 -11.78
N LEU A 77 -0.59 -1.73 -12.26
CA LEU A 77 -0.91 -0.49 -11.55
C LEU A 77 -2.39 -0.12 -11.56
N ILE A 78 -3.15 -0.46 -12.60
CA ILE A 78 -4.60 -0.17 -12.63
C ILE A 78 -5.38 -0.99 -11.59
N PRO A 79 -5.25 -2.33 -11.53
CA PRO A 79 -5.95 -3.11 -10.51
C PRO A 79 -5.45 -2.78 -9.11
N TRP A 80 -4.15 -2.56 -8.91
CA TRP A 80 -3.57 -2.06 -7.66
C TRP A 80 -4.24 -0.76 -7.22
N LEU A 81 -4.20 0.30 -8.04
CA LEU A 81 -4.80 1.59 -7.70
C LEU A 81 -6.29 1.49 -7.34
N ARG A 82 -7.04 0.63 -8.04
CA ARG A 82 -8.46 0.43 -7.73
C ARG A 82 -8.64 -0.11 -6.32
N ASP A 83 -7.82 -1.07 -5.93
CA ASP A 83 -7.89 -1.66 -4.60
C ASP A 83 -7.45 -0.65 -3.53
N GLU A 84 -6.43 0.19 -3.78
CA GLU A 84 -6.03 1.25 -2.83
C GLU A 84 -7.05 2.37 -2.65
N ILE A 85 -7.75 2.74 -3.73
CA ILE A 85 -8.88 3.67 -3.63
C ILE A 85 -9.99 3.07 -2.75
N ASP A 86 -10.23 1.77 -2.88
CA ASP A 86 -11.19 1.05 -2.04
C ASP A 86 -10.72 0.95 -0.59
N HIS A 87 -9.42 0.78 -0.36
CA HIS A 87 -8.80 0.77 0.98
C HIS A 87 -8.98 2.11 1.68
N ALA A 88 -8.59 3.21 1.03
CA ALA A 88 -8.76 4.56 1.54
C ALA A 88 -10.23 4.88 1.85
N TYR A 89 -11.15 4.45 0.96
CA TYR A 89 -12.58 4.62 1.17
C TYR A 89 -13.09 3.84 2.39
N GLY A 90 -12.68 2.58 2.56
CA GLY A 90 -13.07 1.77 3.71
C GLY A 90 -12.54 2.32 5.03
N PHE A 91 -11.28 2.76 5.09
CA PHE A 91 -10.75 3.42 6.27
C PHE A 91 -11.45 4.76 6.56
N ALA A 92 -11.85 5.52 5.54
CA ALA A 92 -12.62 6.75 5.72
C ALA A 92 -14.01 6.50 6.32
N LEU A 93 -14.69 5.41 5.91
CA LEU A 93 -15.94 4.97 6.55
C LEU A 93 -15.73 4.62 8.02
N ILE A 94 -14.68 3.86 8.33
CA ILE A 94 -14.34 3.46 9.70
C ILE A 94 -14.05 4.69 10.57
N TYR A 95 -13.20 5.59 10.08
CA TYR A 95 -12.81 6.80 10.78
C TYR A 95 -13.99 7.75 11.03
N SER A 96 -14.82 7.98 10.01
CA SER A 96 -16.03 8.80 10.14
C SER A 96 -16.97 8.21 11.20
N SER A 97 -17.15 6.90 11.19
CA SER A 97 -17.96 6.19 12.18
C SER A 97 -17.36 6.25 13.60
N PHE A 98 -16.04 6.15 13.72
CA PHE A 98 -15.31 6.19 14.99
C PHE A 98 -15.32 7.58 15.65
N THR A 99 -15.13 8.62 14.84
CA THR A 99 -14.94 10.01 15.32
C THR A 99 -16.23 10.83 15.32
N GLY A 100 -17.23 10.44 14.52
CA GLY A 100 -18.42 11.24 14.24
C GLY A 100 -18.16 12.39 13.26
N ILE A 101 -16.94 12.53 12.73
CA ILE A 101 -16.65 13.54 11.69
C ILE A 101 -17.36 13.14 10.39
N PRO A 102 -18.07 14.06 9.72
CA PRO A 102 -18.73 13.77 8.45
C PRO A 102 -17.77 13.23 7.39
N PHE A 103 -18.19 12.19 6.67
CA PHE A 103 -17.35 11.49 5.69
C PHE A 103 -16.76 12.42 4.62
N ASP A 104 -17.52 13.39 4.13
CA ASP A 104 -17.06 14.39 3.17
C ASP A 104 -15.91 15.26 3.69
N GLN A 105 -15.92 15.58 4.98
CA GLN A 105 -14.81 16.30 5.64
C GLN A 105 -13.57 15.43 5.74
N VAL A 106 -13.73 14.15 6.09
CA VAL A 106 -12.61 13.18 6.16
C VAL A 106 -11.90 13.08 4.80
N ILE A 107 -12.67 12.93 3.72
CA ILE A 107 -12.10 12.86 2.36
C ILE A 107 -11.44 14.17 1.95
N LEU A 108 -12.02 15.32 2.31
CA LEU A 108 -11.42 16.62 2.05
C LEU A 108 -10.06 16.77 2.73
N GLU A 109 -9.93 16.34 3.99
CA GLU A 109 -8.67 16.37 4.74
C GLU A 109 -7.57 15.53 4.05
N ALA A 110 -7.92 14.36 3.52
CA ALA A 110 -6.98 13.56 2.72
C ALA A 110 -6.59 14.29 1.43
N GLU A 111 -7.55 14.87 0.70
CA GLU A 111 -7.35 15.48 -0.62
C GLU A 111 -6.44 16.72 -0.60
N ILE A 112 -6.55 17.58 0.42
CA ILE A 112 -5.79 18.84 0.47
C ILE A 112 -4.29 18.67 0.80
N ARG A 113 -3.89 17.48 1.23
CA ARG A 113 -2.47 17.13 1.48
C ARG A 113 -1.65 17.22 0.18
N ARG A 114 -0.33 17.36 0.32
CA ARG A 114 0.61 17.42 -0.82
C ARG A 114 1.67 16.35 -0.68
N SER A 115 1.96 15.69 -1.79
CA SER A 115 3.05 14.71 -1.90
C SER A 115 4.37 15.38 -2.28
N ASP A 116 5.46 14.86 -1.73
CA ASP A 116 6.81 15.12 -2.22
C ASP A 116 7.50 13.82 -2.61
N PHE A 117 7.65 13.63 -3.93
CA PHE A 117 8.29 12.45 -4.54
C PHE A 117 9.81 12.61 -4.71
N SER A 118 10.39 13.75 -4.31
CA SER A 118 11.80 14.09 -4.56
C SER A 118 12.77 12.96 -4.21
N VAL A 119 12.55 12.30 -3.07
CA VAL A 119 13.42 11.25 -2.53
C VAL A 119 13.24 9.90 -3.21
N ILE A 120 12.06 9.59 -3.75
CA ILE A 120 11.83 8.30 -4.44
C ILE A 120 12.17 8.39 -5.93
N ASN A 121 12.35 9.59 -6.47
CA ASN A 121 12.68 9.81 -7.88
C ASN A 121 13.83 8.92 -8.41
N PRO A 122 14.96 8.72 -7.69
CA PRO A 122 16.04 7.86 -8.16
C PRO A 122 15.63 6.40 -8.39
N ILE A 123 14.62 5.93 -7.66
CA ILE A 123 14.04 4.58 -7.79
C ILE A 123 12.98 4.59 -8.89
N THR A 124 12.07 5.57 -8.88
CA THR A 124 10.93 5.59 -9.80
C THR A 124 11.33 5.86 -11.24
N ASP A 125 12.52 6.43 -11.50
CA ASP A 125 13.09 6.64 -12.84
C ASP A 125 13.44 5.34 -13.59
N ASP A 126 13.41 4.20 -12.90
CA ASP A 126 13.65 2.86 -13.45
C ASP A 126 12.46 1.94 -13.18
N ALA A 127 11.83 1.44 -14.24
CA ALA A 127 10.64 0.60 -14.15
C ALA A 127 10.87 -0.71 -13.36
N PHE A 128 12.06 -1.31 -13.42
CA PHE A 128 12.36 -2.50 -12.63
C PHE A 128 12.49 -2.15 -11.15
N LYS A 129 13.25 -1.09 -10.83
CA LYS A 129 13.40 -0.62 -9.45
C LYS A 129 12.06 -0.22 -8.83
N LEU A 130 11.19 0.45 -9.59
CA LEU A 130 9.83 0.78 -9.19
C LEU A 130 9.01 -0.46 -8.81
N LEU A 131 9.04 -1.52 -9.62
CA LEU A 131 8.33 -2.76 -9.30
C LEU A 131 8.87 -3.44 -8.03
N ILE A 132 10.19 -3.41 -7.81
CA ILE A 132 10.80 -3.92 -6.57
C ILE A 132 10.42 -3.07 -5.37
N MET A 133 10.36 -1.74 -5.50
CA MET A 133 9.92 -0.82 -4.44
C MET A 133 8.46 -1.04 -4.06
N LEU A 134 7.56 -1.16 -5.05
CA LEU A 134 6.16 -1.47 -4.79
C LEU A 134 6.04 -2.84 -4.11
N ALA A 135 6.71 -3.88 -4.62
CA ALA A 135 6.71 -5.19 -3.97
C ALA A 135 7.24 -5.15 -2.52
N TYR A 136 8.26 -4.33 -2.25
CA TYR A 136 8.80 -4.11 -0.91
C TYR A 136 7.78 -3.50 0.04
N ASP A 137 7.06 -2.48 -0.43
CA ASP A 137 6.03 -1.79 0.33
C ASP A 137 4.88 -2.75 0.67
N GLU A 138 4.32 -3.42 -0.34
CA GLU A 138 3.16 -4.30 -0.20
C GLU A 138 3.38 -5.45 0.79
N ILE A 139 4.57 -6.05 0.76
CA ILE A 139 4.88 -7.16 1.67
C ILE A 139 5.06 -6.67 3.11
N ILE A 140 5.52 -5.45 3.33
CA ILE A 140 5.59 -4.86 4.68
C ILE A 140 4.19 -4.56 5.18
N THR A 141 3.35 -3.90 4.38
CA THR A 141 1.95 -3.62 4.70
C THR A 141 1.18 -4.89 5.01
N THR A 142 1.39 -5.96 4.23
CA THR A 142 0.86 -7.31 4.52
C THR A 142 1.22 -7.79 5.93
N HIS A 143 2.49 -7.66 6.33
CA HIS A 143 2.95 -8.09 7.65
C HIS A 143 2.35 -7.24 8.77
N VAL A 144 2.25 -5.93 8.56
CA VAL A 144 1.66 -5.01 9.52
C VAL A 144 0.18 -5.30 9.70
N TYR A 145 -0.60 -5.42 8.63
CA TYR A 145 -2.01 -5.83 8.75
C TYR A 145 -2.16 -7.19 9.40
N HIS A 146 -1.27 -8.15 9.11
CA HIS A 146 -1.31 -9.44 9.79
C HIS A 146 -1.15 -9.33 11.31
N ARG A 147 -0.22 -8.49 11.78
CA ARG A 147 0.05 -8.25 13.21
C ARG A 147 -1.04 -7.40 13.87
N SER A 148 -1.69 -6.55 13.09
CA SER A 148 -2.75 -5.67 13.58
C SER A 148 -4.08 -6.40 13.77
N ILE A 149 -4.33 -7.51 13.05
CA ILE A 149 -5.58 -8.29 13.17
C ILE A 149 -6.07 -8.48 14.62
N PRO A 150 -5.25 -8.96 15.59
CA PRO A 150 -5.72 -9.13 16.97
C PRO A 150 -6.13 -7.82 17.66
N LYS A 151 -5.55 -6.68 17.27
CA LYS A 151 -5.96 -5.36 17.79
C LYS A 151 -7.34 -4.96 17.26
N TYR A 152 -7.59 -5.21 15.98
CA TYR A 152 -8.90 -4.96 15.36
C TYR A 152 -9.98 -5.94 15.88
N ASP A 153 -9.62 -7.21 16.12
CA ASP A 153 -10.53 -8.23 16.66
C ASP A 153 -11.05 -7.88 18.07
N LYS A 154 -10.31 -7.07 18.86
CA LYS A 154 -10.73 -6.61 20.19
C LYS A 154 -11.96 -5.70 20.16
N PHE A 155 -12.29 -5.10 19.02
CA PHE A 155 -13.51 -4.30 18.88
C PHE A 155 -14.77 -5.17 18.77
N GLU A 156 -14.63 -6.49 18.65
CA GLU A 156 -15.74 -7.45 18.54
C GLU A 156 -16.71 -7.15 17.37
N SER A 157 -16.24 -6.39 16.37
CA SER A 157 -16.96 -6.15 15.11
C SER A 157 -16.45 -7.10 14.02
N MET A 158 -17.37 -7.90 13.50
CA MET A 158 -17.09 -8.83 12.41
C MET A 158 -16.72 -8.08 11.12
N GLU A 159 -17.35 -6.93 10.87
CA GLU A 159 -17.08 -6.05 9.74
C GLU A 159 -15.65 -5.51 9.78
N LEU A 160 -15.19 -4.99 10.92
CA LEU A 160 -13.81 -4.53 11.09
C LEU A 160 -12.79 -5.67 10.93
N SER A 161 -13.07 -6.84 11.53
CA SER A 161 -12.19 -8.01 11.40
C SER A 161 -12.12 -8.50 9.96
N ASN A 162 -13.24 -8.54 9.24
CA ASN A 162 -13.28 -8.93 7.84
C ASN A 162 -12.57 -7.90 6.96
N TRP A 163 -12.74 -6.61 7.23
CA TRP A 163 -12.10 -5.53 6.51
C TRP A 163 -10.57 -5.64 6.54
N ILE A 164 -9.97 -5.72 7.73
CA ILE A 164 -8.50 -5.78 7.87
C ILE A 164 -7.89 -7.06 7.29
N ARG A 165 -8.64 -8.17 7.31
CA ARG A 165 -8.21 -9.43 6.67
C ARG A 165 -8.32 -9.36 5.15
N LYS A 166 -9.30 -8.62 4.64
CA LYS A 166 -9.48 -8.37 3.20
C LYS A 166 -8.40 -7.44 2.66
N THR A 167 -8.09 -6.30 3.30
CA THR A 167 -6.98 -5.43 2.89
C THR A 167 -5.66 -6.19 2.85
N LYS A 168 -5.32 -6.92 3.93
CA LYS A 168 -4.15 -7.83 3.95
C LYS A 168 -4.09 -8.78 2.73
N LYS A 169 -5.22 -9.33 2.31
CA LYS A 169 -5.28 -10.27 1.17
C LYS A 169 -5.05 -9.55 -0.17
N ASP A 170 -5.47 -8.30 -0.29
CA ASP A 170 -5.22 -7.48 -1.46
C ASP A 170 -3.73 -7.12 -1.53
N GLU A 171 -3.10 -6.68 -0.44
CA GLU A 171 -1.65 -6.37 -0.42
C GLU A 171 -0.79 -7.57 -0.83
N ILE A 172 -1.13 -8.77 -0.33
CA ILE A 172 -0.41 -9.99 -0.73
C ILE A 172 -0.55 -10.25 -2.23
N SER A 173 -1.71 -9.92 -2.81
CA SER A 173 -2.00 -10.10 -4.23
C SER A 173 -1.24 -9.06 -5.07
N HIS A 174 -1.12 -7.83 -4.57
CA HIS A 174 -0.31 -6.77 -5.20
C HIS A 174 1.16 -7.13 -5.18
N PHE A 175 1.71 -7.55 -4.03
CA PHE A 175 3.07 -8.06 -3.90
C PHE A 175 3.40 -9.10 -4.97
N PHE A 176 2.59 -10.17 -5.08
CA PHE A 176 2.83 -11.19 -6.10
C PHE A 176 2.69 -10.66 -7.52
N SER A 177 1.76 -9.74 -7.76
CA SER A 177 1.57 -9.16 -9.09
C SER A 177 2.79 -8.33 -9.52
N PHE A 178 3.37 -7.55 -8.60
CA PHE A 178 4.59 -6.78 -8.88
C PHE A 178 5.79 -7.69 -9.15
N ILE A 179 5.98 -8.75 -8.35
CA ILE A 179 7.04 -9.76 -8.55
C ILE A 179 6.91 -10.43 -9.93
N GLU A 180 5.71 -10.88 -10.29
CA GLU A 180 5.50 -11.59 -11.56
C GLU A 180 5.71 -10.65 -12.76
N ILE A 181 5.25 -9.40 -12.68
CA ILE A 181 5.51 -8.42 -13.75
C ILE A 181 6.99 -8.06 -13.84
N ALA A 182 7.71 -7.97 -12.72
CA ALA A 182 9.14 -7.72 -12.72
C ALA A 182 9.91 -8.85 -13.43
N LYS A 183 9.56 -10.11 -13.15
CA LYS A 183 10.14 -11.29 -13.81
C LYS A 183 9.81 -11.36 -15.30
N GLU A 184 8.57 -11.04 -15.66
CA GLU A 184 8.11 -11.09 -17.06
C GLU A 184 8.81 -10.03 -17.92
N LEU A 185 8.93 -8.80 -17.41
CA LEU A 185 9.45 -7.66 -18.17
C LEU A 185 10.97 -7.53 -18.10
N PHE A 186 11.60 -7.96 -17.00
CA PHE A 186 13.03 -7.75 -16.73
C PHE A 186 13.77 -9.02 -16.26
N PRO A 187 13.65 -10.16 -16.97
CA PRO A 187 14.25 -11.42 -16.53
C PRO A 187 15.78 -11.33 -16.37
N GLU A 188 16.46 -10.56 -17.23
CA GLU A 188 17.91 -10.39 -17.20
C GLU A 188 18.41 -9.54 -16.02
N ARG A 189 17.52 -8.81 -15.34
CA ARG A 189 17.86 -7.89 -14.25
C ARG A 189 17.57 -8.45 -12.86
N ILE A 190 17.02 -9.66 -12.76
CA ILE A 190 16.64 -10.28 -11.47
C ILE A 190 17.81 -10.29 -10.48
N ASN A 191 19.04 -10.47 -10.95
CA ASN A 191 20.25 -10.47 -10.11
C ASN A 191 20.57 -9.10 -9.47
N GLU A 192 20.00 -8.00 -9.97
CA GLU A 192 20.17 -6.67 -9.38
C GLU A 192 19.31 -6.48 -8.10
N THR A 193 18.30 -7.33 -7.89
CA THR A 193 17.26 -7.14 -6.86
C THR A 193 17.83 -6.89 -5.47
N SER A 194 18.85 -7.64 -5.05
CA SER A 194 19.46 -7.44 -3.73
C SER A 194 20.03 -6.03 -3.56
N SER A 195 20.75 -5.52 -4.56
CA SER A 195 21.32 -4.16 -4.51
C SER A 195 20.25 -3.07 -4.53
N ILE A 196 19.15 -3.30 -5.27
CA ILE A 196 18.01 -2.38 -5.33
C ILE A 196 17.29 -2.34 -3.97
N LEU A 197 17.12 -3.49 -3.32
CA LEU A 197 16.51 -3.55 -1.99
C LEU A 197 17.36 -2.86 -0.92
N GLU A 198 18.69 -2.90 -1.02
CA GLU A 198 19.58 -2.11 -0.15
C GLU A 198 19.37 -0.60 -0.34
N GLU A 199 19.24 -0.16 -1.59
CA GLU A 199 18.98 1.25 -1.92
C GLU A 199 17.61 1.71 -1.38
N ILE A 200 16.56 0.91 -1.63
CA ILE A 200 15.20 1.17 -1.13
C ILE A 200 15.19 1.21 0.40
N PHE A 201 15.81 0.23 1.06
CA PHE A 201 15.89 0.18 2.52
C PHE A 201 16.58 1.42 3.10
N SER A 202 17.66 1.90 2.48
CA SER A 202 18.31 3.15 2.92
C SER A 202 17.33 4.32 2.83
N ILE A 203 16.67 4.47 1.69
CA ILE A 203 15.74 5.57 1.42
C ILE A 203 14.57 5.58 2.41
N ASP A 204 13.98 4.41 2.69
CA ASP A 204 12.86 4.22 3.62
C ASP A 204 13.17 4.77 5.03
N PHE A 205 14.44 4.66 5.43
CA PHE A 205 14.89 5.03 6.77
C PHE A 205 15.70 6.33 6.84
N ASP A 206 15.90 7.02 5.71
CA ASP A 206 16.60 8.30 5.64
C ASP A 206 15.70 9.49 6.01
N LYS A 207 14.36 9.34 5.93
CA LYS A 207 13.41 10.42 6.24
C LYS A 207 12.86 10.33 7.67
N PRO A 208 12.77 11.46 8.40
CA PRO A 208 12.12 11.47 9.71
C PRO A 208 10.58 11.48 9.63
N ASN A 209 10.00 11.90 8.50
CA ASN A 209 8.55 12.11 8.37
C ASN A 209 8.02 11.57 7.03
N TYR A 210 6.77 11.08 7.04
CA TYR A 210 6.04 10.69 5.83
C TYR A 210 5.75 11.89 4.93
N THR A 211 6.01 11.76 3.64
CA THR A 211 5.87 12.84 2.64
C THR A 211 4.77 12.58 1.61
N GLY A 212 3.81 11.71 1.94
CA GLY A 212 2.64 11.43 1.10
C GLY A 212 2.97 10.71 -0.20
N THR A 213 3.92 9.77 -0.16
CA THR A 213 4.43 9.06 -1.34
C THR A 213 3.69 7.75 -1.64
N PHE A 214 2.71 7.37 -0.82
CA PHE A 214 2.21 5.99 -0.65
C PHE A 214 3.30 5.09 -0.07
N VAL A 215 4.41 4.93 -0.80
CA VAL A 215 5.53 4.07 -0.42
C VAL A 215 6.48 4.66 0.62
N LEU A 216 7.22 3.77 1.28
CA LEU A 216 8.40 4.04 2.10
C LEU A 216 8.11 4.96 3.30
N ASP A 217 7.08 4.59 4.07
CA ASP A 217 6.59 5.29 5.26
C ASP A 217 6.86 4.53 6.57
N HIS A 218 7.69 3.48 6.51
CA HIS A 218 7.88 2.52 7.60
C HIS A 218 8.78 3.01 8.75
N ASN A 219 9.32 4.23 8.63
CA ASN A 219 10.09 4.88 9.70
C ASN A 219 9.21 5.71 10.67
N THR A 220 7.88 5.59 10.56
CA THR A 220 6.92 6.26 11.46
C THR A 220 6.73 5.48 12.76
N SER A 221 6.46 6.19 13.86
CA SER A 221 6.21 5.60 15.19
C SER A 221 5.07 4.58 15.21
N ASP A 222 4.15 4.72 14.26
CA ASP A 222 2.87 4.02 14.21
C ASP A 222 2.95 2.74 13.38
N PHE A 223 4.03 2.53 12.62
CA PHE A 223 4.29 1.30 11.88
C PHE A 223 5.02 0.27 12.77
N PRO A 224 4.38 -0.85 13.15
CA PRO A 224 4.92 -1.81 14.12
C PRO A 224 5.87 -2.83 13.46
N ILE A 225 6.87 -2.35 12.72
CA ILE A 225 7.91 -3.19 12.12
C ILE A 225 9.30 -2.60 12.37
N LEU A 226 10.21 -3.42 12.89
CA LEU A 226 11.58 -3.00 13.16
C LEU A 226 12.43 -3.07 11.88
N LYS A 227 13.39 -2.15 11.74
CA LYS A 227 14.44 -2.18 10.70
C LYS A 227 15.05 -3.58 10.53
N GLN A 228 15.37 -4.23 11.65
CA GLN A 228 15.98 -5.56 11.66
C GLN A 228 15.03 -6.64 11.10
N GLU A 229 13.72 -6.52 11.34
CA GLU A 229 12.74 -7.46 10.81
C GLU A 229 12.61 -7.34 9.29
N ILE A 230 12.70 -6.11 8.75
CA ILE A 230 12.74 -5.91 7.30
C ILE A 230 13.98 -6.57 6.70
N ARG A 231 15.14 -6.39 7.35
CA ARG A 231 16.41 -7.02 6.93
C ARG A 231 16.34 -8.55 6.94
N ASP A 232 15.78 -9.13 7.99
CA ASP A 232 15.87 -10.57 8.24
C ASP A 232 14.72 -11.37 7.60
N LEU A 233 13.58 -10.75 7.36
CA LEU A 233 12.38 -11.43 6.86
C LEU A 233 11.90 -10.90 5.51
N ILE A 234 11.76 -9.58 5.37
CA ILE A 234 11.12 -8.97 4.20
C ILE A 234 12.02 -9.07 2.97
N ILE A 235 13.25 -8.53 3.06
CA ILE A 235 14.21 -8.54 1.96
C ILE A 235 14.49 -9.97 1.46
N PRO A 236 14.79 -10.96 2.34
CA PRO A 236 14.96 -12.35 1.92
C PRO A 236 13.72 -12.96 1.26
N THR A 237 12.52 -12.57 1.68
CA THR A 237 11.27 -13.03 1.06
C THR A 237 11.15 -12.54 -0.37
N ILE A 238 11.43 -11.26 -0.61
CA ILE A 238 11.41 -10.67 -1.96
C ILE A 238 12.44 -11.36 -2.86
N ILE A 239 13.68 -11.49 -2.38
CA ILE A 239 14.77 -12.19 -3.10
C ILE A 239 14.36 -13.62 -3.44
N LYS A 240 13.82 -14.37 -2.47
CA LYS A 240 13.36 -15.73 -2.72
C LYS A 240 12.27 -15.80 -3.79
N LYS A 241 11.34 -14.85 -3.80
CA LYS A 241 10.19 -14.85 -4.71
C LYS A 241 10.56 -14.40 -6.12
N ILE A 242 11.47 -13.44 -6.28
CA ILE A 242 11.92 -12.98 -7.60
C ILE A 242 12.75 -14.06 -8.31
N HIS A 243 13.49 -14.89 -7.57
CA HIS A 243 14.33 -15.97 -8.11
C HIS A 243 13.63 -17.32 -8.32
N ALA A 244 12.39 -17.48 -7.84
CA ALA A 244 11.60 -18.72 -7.95
C ALA A 244 10.95 -18.87 -9.33
#